data_AF-A0A7D5MUF2-F1
#
_entry.id   AF-A0A7D5MUF2-F1
#
_cell.length_a   1.000
_cell.length_b   1.000
_cell.length_c   1.000
_cell.angle_alpha   90.00
_cell.angle_beta   90.00
_cell.angle_gamma   90.00
#
_symmetry.space_group_name_H-M   'P 1'
#
loop_
_entity.id
_entity.type
_entity.pdbx_description
1 polymer ?
#
loop_
_entity_poly.entity_id
_entity_poly.type
_entity_poly.pdbx_seq_one_letter_code
_entity_poly.pdbx_strand_id
1 'polypeptide(L)'
;MLKTASLGPVISETIEKEQWELLKVLVENGVNVDDHKTDNGTPLYKLLDSEEVDYSAALYLVQNGALLNLNLKEYDFSPLMLAILSLKKESPVEAEELIKSMVSKGASLAKDEAKNTLKTM
;
A
#
# COMPACT_ATOMS: atom_id res chain seq x y z
N MET A 1 2.26 22.43 -13.10
CA MET A 1 2.19 20.98 -13.37
C MET A 1 3.60 20.49 -13.63
N LEU A 2 4.25 19.88 -12.64
CA LEU A 2 5.61 19.36 -12.79
C LEU A 2 5.54 18.14 -13.73
N LYS A 3 5.95 18.34 -14.99
CA LYS A 3 6.19 17.24 -15.93
C LYS A 3 7.63 16.73 -15.71
N THR A 4 7.71 15.45 -15.31
CA THR A 4 8.70 14.45 -15.76
C THR A 4 10.15 14.47 -15.24
N ALA A 5 10.38 14.73 -13.95
CA ALA A 5 11.43 13.98 -13.26
C ALA A 5 10.74 12.84 -12.51
N SER A 6 11.08 11.58 -12.80
CA SER A 6 10.56 10.44 -12.01
C SER A 6 10.90 10.71 -10.55
N LEU A 7 9.88 10.91 -9.72
CA LEU A 7 10.02 11.03 -8.27
C LEU A 7 10.18 9.66 -7.61
N GLY A 8 10.10 8.59 -8.40
CA GLY A 8 10.50 7.22 -8.07
C GLY A 8 11.62 7.10 -7.02
N PRO A 9 12.81 7.66 -7.28
CA PRO A 9 13.92 7.58 -6.32
C PRO A 9 13.64 8.31 -5.00
N VAL A 10 12.93 9.44 -5.04
CA VAL A 10 12.57 10.22 -3.84
C VAL A 10 11.54 9.45 -3.02
N ILE A 11 10.51 8.90 -3.65
CA ILE A 11 9.50 8.07 -2.95
C ILE A 11 10.18 6.85 -2.33
N SER A 12 11.00 6.12 -3.09
CA SER A 12 11.76 4.96 -2.57
C SER A 12 12.55 5.33 -1.32
N GLU A 13 13.31 6.43 -1.36
CA GLU A 13 14.09 6.90 -0.22
C GLU A 13 13.19 7.27 0.99
N THR A 14 12.04 7.92 0.76
CA THR A 14 11.10 8.26 1.84
C THR A 14 10.53 7.02 2.51
N ILE A 15 10.24 5.97 1.76
CA ILE A 15 9.73 4.70 2.29
C ILE A 15 10.81 3.95 3.05
N GLU A 16 12.01 3.86 2.49
CA GLU A 16 13.16 3.19 3.12
C GLU A 16 13.55 3.83 4.45
N LYS A 17 13.32 5.14 4.59
CA LYS A 17 13.53 5.91 5.82
C LYS A 17 12.28 6.07 6.69
N GLU A 18 11.18 5.38 6.35
CA GLU A 18 9.90 5.44 7.07
C GLU A 18 9.36 6.87 7.28
N GLN A 19 9.59 7.75 6.30
CA GLN A 19 9.18 9.15 6.31
C GLN A 19 7.73 9.32 5.80
N TRP A 20 6.78 8.66 6.45
CA TRP A 20 5.38 8.58 6.00
C TRP A 20 4.68 9.93 5.91
N GLU A 21 4.99 10.88 6.79
CA GLU A 21 4.46 12.24 6.70
C GLU A 21 4.98 12.99 5.46
N LEU A 22 6.25 12.78 5.09
CA LEU A 22 6.79 13.35 3.86
C LEU A 22 6.15 12.69 2.63
N LEU A 23 5.91 11.37 2.68
CA LEU A 23 5.19 10.66 1.62
C LEU A 23 3.77 11.22 1.42
N LYS A 24 3.02 11.50 2.50
CA LYS A 24 1.70 12.14 2.43
C LYS A 24 1.76 13.48 1.69
N VAL A 25 2.70 14.35 2.05
CA VAL A 25 2.89 15.65 1.39
C VAL A 25 3.18 15.48 -0.11
N LEU A 26 3.99 14.48 -0.48
CA LEU A 26 4.27 14.19 -1.89
C LEU A 26 3.01 13.73 -2.64
N VAL A 27 2.24 12.81 -2.07
CA VAL A 27 0.99 12.31 -2.66
C VAL A 27 -0.04 13.44 -2.82
N GLU A 28 -0.17 14.33 -1.82
CA GLU A 28 -1.01 15.54 -1.89
C GLU A 28 -0.63 16.48 -3.04
N ASN A 29 0.64 16.46 -3.47
CA ASN A 29 1.13 17.24 -4.60
C ASN A 29 0.97 16.53 -5.95
N GLY A 30 0.17 15.47 -6.00
CA GLY A 30 -0.18 14.74 -7.23
C GLY A 30 0.86 13.70 -7.64
N VAL A 31 1.75 13.32 -6.73
CA VAL A 31 2.66 12.20 -6.96
C VAL A 31 1.86 10.90 -6.82
N ASN A 32 2.04 9.99 -7.77
CA ASN A 32 1.40 8.68 -7.68
C ASN A 32 1.94 7.92 -6.46
N VAL A 33 1.03 7.40 -5.64
CA VAL A 33 1.34 6.68 -4.40
C VAL A 33 2.19 5.43 -4.63
N ASP A 34 2.16 4.85 -5.84
CA ASP A 34 2.97 3.68 -6.22
C ASP A 34 4.12 4.02 -7.21
N ASP A 35 4.45 5.31 -7.43
CA ASP A 35 5.60 5.71 -8.26
C ASP A 35 6.91 5.61 -7.46
N HIS A 36 7.38 4.40 -7.21
CA HIS A 36 8.67 4.09 -6.58
C HIS A 36 9.46 3.09 -7.44
N LYS A 37 10.78 3.10 -7.31
CA LYS A 37 11.69 2.48 -8.29
C LYS A 37 12.29 1.13 -7.84
N THR A 38 11.83 0.56 -6.73
CA THR A 38 12.47 -0.63 -6.16
C THR A 38 11.60 -1.87 -6.32
N ASP A 39 12.26 -3.00 -6.56
CA ASP A 39 11.67 -4.34 -6.67
C ASP A 39 11.00 -4.80 -5.35
N ASN A 40 11.15 -3.99 -4.29
CA ASN A 40 10.81 -4.24 -2.89
C ASN A 40 9.32 -3.97 -2.52
N GLY A 41 8.41 -4.03 -3.49
CA GLY A 41 6.95 -4.00 -3.24
C GLY A 41 6.38 -2.60 -3.10
N THR A 42 5.05 -2.46 -3.14
CA THR A 42 4.39 -1.13 -3.05
C THR A 42 4.62 -0.46 -1.70
N PRO A 43 4.43 0.87 -1.60
CA PRO A 43 4.59 1.57 -0.32
C PRO A 43 3.63 1.05 0.75
N LEU A 44 2.41 0.66 0.33
CA LEU A 44 1.45 -0.02 1.20
C LEU A 44 1.99 -1.37 1.68
N TYR A 45 2.55 -2.19 0.80
CA TYR A 45 3.13 -3.48 1.20
C TYR A 45 4.24 -3.30 2.23
N LYS A 46 5.18 -2.38 1.96
CA LYS A 46 6.33 -2.14 2.85
C LYS A 46 5.91 -1.68 4.24
N LEU A 47 4.86 -0.85 4.30
CA LEU A 47 4.29 -0.38 5.56
C LEU A 47 3.59 -1.49 6.35
N LEU A 48 2.94 -2.44 5.66
CA LEU A 48 2.25 -3.56 6.32
C LEU A 48 3.20 -4.69 6.71
N ASP A 49 4.37 -4.75 6.09
CA ASP A 49 5.47 -5.70 6.37
C ASP A 49 6.47 -5.17 7.42
N SER A 50 6.19 -4.03 8.06
CA SER A 50 7.00 -3.50 9.16
C SER A 50 6.69 -4.19 10.49
N GLU A 51 7.63 -4.14 11.43
CA GLU A 51 7.40 -4.66 12.80
C GLU A 51 6.29 -3.90 13.54
N GLU A 52 6.20 -2.59 13.30
CA GLU A 52 5.16 -1.71 13.83
C GLU A 52 4.46 -0.99 12.67
N VAL A 53 3.20 -1.35 12.45
CA VAL A 53 2.39 -0.82 11.35
C VAL A 53 1.78 0.51 11.75
N ASP A 54 2.06 1.56 10.98
CA ASP A 54 1.32 2.82 11.03
C ASP A 54 0.01 2.67 10.25
N TYR A 55 -1.06 2.26 10.96
CA TYR A 55 -2.38 2.07 10.38
C TYR A 55 -2.97 3.34 9.76
N SER A 56 -2.61 4.52 10.27
CA SER A 56 -3.07 5.81 9.73
C SER A 56 -2.41 6.12 8.39
N ALA A 57 -1.10 5.87 8.28
CA ALA A 57 -0.41 5.95 7.00
C ALA A 57 -0.95 4.92 6.01
N ALA A 58 -1.19 3.67 6.44
CA ALA A 58 -1.71 2.62 5.57
C ALA A 58 -3.10 2.98 5.04
N LEU A 59 -3.99 3.46 5.92
CA LEU A 59 -5.32 3.92 5.55
C LEU A 59 -5.26 5.07 4.54
N TYR A 60 -4.35 6.03 4.75
CA TYR A 60 -4.13 7.13 3.81
C TYR A 60 -3.71 6.62 2.42
N LEU A 61 -2.77 5.67 2.33
CA LEU A 61 -2.33 5.10 1.05
C LEU A 61 -3.49 4.40 0.32
N VAL A 62 -4.30 3.62 1.04
CA VAL A 62 -5.50 2.96 0.49
C VAL A 62 -6.56 3.96 0.01
N GLN A 63 -6.76 5.06 0.74
CA GLN A 63 -7.67 6.13 0.35
C GLN A 63 -7.18 6.84 -0.94
N ASN A 64 -5.86 6.97 -1.11
CA ASN A 64 -5.22 7.60 -2.28
C ASN A 64 -4.90 6.63 -3.42
N GLY A 65 -5.52 5.43 -3.43
CA GLY A 65 -5.50 4.54 -4.59
C GLY A 65 -4.30 3.61 -4.68
N ALA A 66 -3.63 3.33 -3.56
CA ALA A 66 -2.56 2.33 -3.53
C ALA A 66 -3.02 0.97 -4.08
N LEU A 67 -2.14 0.29 -4.80
CA LEU A 67 -2.38 -1.04 -5.33
C LEU A 67 -2.62 -2.06 -4.20
N LEU A 68 -3.84 -2.62 -4.18
CA LEU A 68 -4.28 -3.56 -3.14
C LEU A 68 -4.02 -5.04 -3.47
N ASN A 69 -3.80 -5.34 -4.75
CA ASN A 69 -3.65 -6.69 -5.27
C ASN A 69 -2.33 -6.78 -6.03
N LEU A 70 -1.32 -7.39 -5.40
CA LEU A 70 0.00 -7.59 -5.98
C LEU A 70 0.23 -9.05 -6.26
N ASN A 71 0.66 -9.36 -7.48
CA ASN A 71 1.18 -10.67 -7.83
C ASN A 71 2.68 -10.54 -8.09
N LEU A 72 3.43 -10.36 -7.02
CA LEU A 72 4.89 -10.32 -7.06
C LEU A 72 5.38 -11.68 -6.54
N LYS A 73 6.20 -12.34 -7.36
CA LYS A 73 6.71 -13.69 -7.07
C LYS A 73 7.49 -13.77 -5.75
N GLU A 74 8.02 -12.65 -5.31
CA GLU A 74 8.86 -12.54 -4.11
C GLU A 74 8.06 -12.30 -2.83
N TYR A 75 6.72 -12.07 -2.91
CA TYR A 75 5.89 -11.85 -1.73
C TYR A 75 5.04 -13.02 -1.33
N ASP A 76 5.12 -13.33 -0.03
CA ASP A 76 4.43 -14.45 0.57
C ASP A 76 2.98 -14.17 0.97
N PHE A 77 2.55 -12.91 0.93
CA PHE A 77 1.22 -12.49 1.36
C PHE A 77 0.66 -11.40 0.44
N SER A 78 -0.68 -11.34 0.29
CA SER A 78 -1.31 -10.16 -0.28
C SER A 78 -1.26 -9.00 0.74
N PRO A 79 -1.39 -7.73 0.31
CA PRO A 79 -1.51 -6.61 1.24
C PRO A 79 -2.61 -6.83 2.29
N LEU A 80 -3.77 -7.39 1.91
CA LEU A 80 -4.85 -7.67 2.86
C LEU A 80 -4.46 -8.75 3.88
N MET A 81 -3.72 -9.78 3.46
CA MET A 81 -3.21 -10.79 4.38
C MET A 81 -2.27 -10.18 5.42
N LEU A 82 -1.32 -9.33 5.00
CA LEU A 82 -0.39 -8.67 5.93
C LEU A 82 -1.14 -7.78 6.93
N ALA A 83 -2.08 -6.96 6.45
CA ALA A 83 -2.86 -6.08 7.32
C ALA A 83 -3.67 -6.86 8.38
N ILE A 84 -4.11 -8.08 8.07
CA ILE A 84 -4.79 -8.96 9.04
C ILE A 84 -3.79 -9.57 10.02
N LEU A 85 -2.63 -10.03 9.52
CA LEU A 85 -1.58 -10.66 10.34
C LEU A 85 -0.92 -9.67 11.29
N SER A 86 -0.90 -8.37 10.95
CA SER A 86 -0.35 -7.31 11.80
C SER A 86 -1.27 -6.92 12.96
N LEU A 87 -2.54 -7.36 12.97
CA LEU A 87 -3.51 -6.99 14.00
C LEU A 87 -3.11 -7.52 15.37
N LYS A 88 -3.16 -6.62 16.37
CA LYS A 88 -2.95 -6.92 17.79
C LYS A 88 -4.29 -6.77 18.50
N LYS A 89 -4.45 -7.39 19.68
CA LYS A 89 -5.70 -7.30 20.49
C LYS A 89 -6.12 -5.85 20.78
N GLU A 90 -5.15 -4.96 20.90
CA GLU A 90 -5.32 -3.54 21.21
C GLU A 90 -4.99 -2.66 19.99
N SER A 91 -5.17 -3.20 18.77
CA SER A 91 -4.99 -2.42 17.54
C SER A 91 -5.89 -1.18 17.54
N PRO A 92 -5.42 -0.06 16.97
CA PRO A 92 -6.18 1.18 16.93
C PRO A 92 -7.39 1.08 15.99
N VAL A 93 -8.33 2.03 16.10
CA VAL A 93 -9.58 2.03 15.30
C VAL A 93 -9.29 2.07 13.79
N GLU A 94 -8.21 2.76 13.41
CA GLU A 94 -7.69 2.87 12.06
C GLU A 94 -7.35 1.51 11.46
N ALA A 95 -6.98 0.51 12.27
CA ALA A 95 -6.71 -0.84 11.79
C ALA A 95 -7.98 -1.52 11.26
N GLU A 96 -9.11 -1.38 11.98
CA GLU A 96 -10.39 -1.90 11.47
C GLU A 96 -10.86 -1.13 10.24
N GLU A 97 -10.69 0.19 10.23
CA GLU A 97 -11.06 1.03 9.10
C GLU A 97 -10.24 0.69 7.86
N LEU A 98 -8.94 0.43 8.03
CA LEU A 98 -8.05 -0.04 6.97
C LEU A 98 -8.59 -1.33 6.35
N ILE A 99 -8.88 -2.36 7.15
CA ILE A 99 -9.40 -3.63 6.64
C ILE A 99 -10.73 -3.44 5.90
N LYS A 100 -11.67 -2.68 6.48
CA LYS A 100 -12.96 -2.36 5.86
C LYS A 100 -12.77 -1.64 4.51
N SER A 101 -11.88 -0.65 4.47
CA SER A 101 -11.56 0.13 3.28
C SER A 101 -10.94 -0.75 2.19
N MET A 102 -9.95 -1.58 2.52
CA MET A 102 -9.31 -2.51 1.59
C MET A 102 -10.32 -3.49 0.98
N VAL A 103 -11.16 -4.12 1.81
CA VAL A 103 -12.21 -5.04 1.33
C VAL A 103 -13.21 -4.32 0.43
N SER A 104 -13.66 -3.12 0.82
CA SER A 104 -14.62 -2.33 0.02
C SER A 104 -14.07 -1.93 -1.35
N LYS A 105 -12.74 -1.77 -1.46
CA LYS A 105 -12.01 -1.44 -2.69
C LYS A 105 -11.54 -2.67 -3.47
N GLY A 106 -11.97 -3.87 -3.07
CA GLY A 106 -11.70 -5.11 -3.80
C GLY A 106 -10.33 -5.73 -3.55
N ALA A 107 -9.72 -5.47 -2.39
CA ALA A 107 -8.56 -6.24 -1.96
C ALA A 107 -8.92 -7.71 -1.78
N SER A 108 -8.07 -8.61 -2.29
CA SER A 108 -8.24 -10.06 -2.15
C SER A 108 -7.26 -10.64 -1.14
N LEU A 109 -7.68 -11.72 -0.50
CA LEU A 109 -6.78 -12.60 0.26
C LEU A 109 -5.91 -13.43 -0.68
N ALA A 110 -6.34 -13.69 -1.92
CA ALA A 110 -5.56 -14.50 -2.86
C ALA A 110 -4.48 -13.66 -3.56
N LYS A 111 -3.28 -14.23 -3.74
CA LYS A 111 -2.21 -13.61 -4.55
C LYS A 111 -2.49 -13.64 -6.06
N ASP A 112 -3.27 -14.62 -6.51
CA ASP A 112 -3.39 -14.97 -7.94
C ASP A 112 -4.66 -14.46 -8.63
N GLU A 113 -5.52 -13.72 -7.93
CA GLU A 113 -6.82 -13.30 -8.48
C GLU A 113 -6.77 -12.22 -9.58
N ALA A 114 -5.59 -11.68 -9.90
CA ALA A 114 -5.41 -10.79 -11.06
C ALA A 114 -5.81 -11.46 -12.40
N LYS A 115 -6.04 -12.78 -12.44
CA LYS A 115 -6.49 -13.51 -13.64
C LYS A 115 -7.99 -13.81 -13.76
N ASN A 116 -8.85 -13.47 -12.79
CA ASN A 116 -10.26 -13.90 -12.84
C ASN A 116 -11.33 -12.80 -12.80
N THR A 117 -10.98 -11.53 -12.99
CA THR A 117 -11.97 -10.44 -13.20
C THR A 117 -11.97 -9.83 -14.59
N LEU A 118 -11.24 -10.39 -15.58
CA LEU A 118 -11.67 -10.31 -16.99
C LEU A 118 -12.88 -11.24 -17.23
N LYS A 119 -13.93 -11.15 -16.40
CA LYS A 119 -15.26 -11.55 -16.81
C LYS A 119 -15.84 -10.38 -17.60
N THR A 120 -15.64 -10.45 -18.92
CA THR A 120 -16.58 -10.01 -19.95
C THR A 120 -17.38 -8.73 -19.65
N MET A 121 -16.93 -7.61 -20.20
CA MET A 121 -17.79 -6.74 -21.02
C MET A 121 -17.05 -6.40 -22.31
#